data_AF-A0A0C1QQL8-F1
#
_entry.id   AF-A0A0C1QQL8-F1
#
_cell.length_a   1.000
_cell.length_b   1.000
_cell.length_c   1.000
_cell.angle_alpha   90.00
_cell.angle_beta   90.00
_cell.angle_gamma   90.00
#
_symmetry.space_group_name_H-M   'P 1'
#
loop_
_entity.id
_entity.type
_entity.pdbx_description
1 polymer ?
#
loop_
_entity_poly.entity_id
_entity_poly.type
_entity_poly.pdbx_seq_one_letter_code
_entity_poly.pdbx_strand_id
1 'polypeptide(L)' 'MRAQEVMGSVDDKGFLCLDEPLTVQKHSRVKVIVLFVEDQVEDDESKESILESLRISLQEAKAGKTRPVSELWDDIDAE' A
#
# COMPACT_ATOMS: atom_id res chain seq x y z
N MET A 1 1.37 8.68 24.76
CA MET A 1 2.39 8.84 23.70
C MET A 1 1.71 9.49 22.52
N ARG A 2 2.34 10.46 21.85
CA ARG A 2 1.79 11.17 20.68
C ARG A 2 2.73 10.92 19.51
N ALA A 3 2.21 10.44 18.38
CA ALA A 3 2.96 10.25 17.15
C ALA A 3 2.71 11.45 16.22
N GLN A 4 3.73 11.84 15.47
CA GLN A 4 3.66 12.82 14.40
C GLN A 4 4.39 12.23 13.20
N GLU A 5 3.72 12.17 12.06
CA GLU A 5 4.29 11.74 10.79
C GLU A 5 4.75 12.97 10.02
N VAL A 6 6.01 12.99 9.63
CA VAL A 6 6.64 14.07 8.84
C VAL A 6 7.57 13.40 7.85
N MET A 7 7.58 13.90 6.62
CA MET A 7 8.52 13.45 5.60
C MET A 7 9.94 13.87 5.97
N GLY A 8 10.89 13.00 5.66
CA GLY A 8 12.29 13.27 5.84
C GLY A 8 13.12 12.45 4.87
N SER A 9 14.26 12.99 4.51
CA SER A 9 15.25 12.33 3.66
C SER A 9 16.37 11.75 4.52
N VAL A 10 16.91 10.61 4.10
CA VAL A 10 18.12 10.04 4.69
C VAL A 10 19.27 10.32 3.73
N ASP A 11 20.32 10.95 4.22
CA ASP A 11 21.50 11.25 3.40
C ASP A 11 22.37 10.00 3.15
N ASP A 12 23.37 10.12 2.25
CA ASP A 12 24.30 9.02 1.92
C ASP A 12 25.14 8.51 3.12
N LYS A 13 25.12 9.23 4.24
CA LYS A 13 25.82 8.89 5.48
C LYS A 13 24.87 8.31 6.54
N GLY A 14 23.57 8.22 6.25
CA GLY A 14 22.55 7.66 7.14
C GLY A 14 21.95 8.65 8.14
N PHE A 15 22.17 9.96 7.99
CA PHE A 15 21.51 10.98 8.81
C PHE A 15 20.12 11.31 8.28
N LEU A 16 19.13 11.28 9.18
CA LEU A 16 17.76 11.68 8.89
C LEU A 16 17.60 13.19 9.00
N CYS A 17 17.25 13.82 7.88
CA CYS A 17 16.85 15.21 7.77
C CYS A 17 15.33 15.28 7.64
N LEU A 18 14.67 15.93 8.59
CA LEU A 18 13.23 16.19 8.50
C LEU A 18 13.00 17.39 7.59
N ASP A 19 12.02 17.29 6.68
CA ASP A 19 11.66 18.41 5.79
C ASP A 19 11.02 19.56 6.60
N GLU A 20 10.32 19.20 7.67
CA GLU A 20 9.68 20.14 8.59
C GLU A 20 10.06 19.85 10.06
N PRO A 21 10.14 20.89 10.91
CA PRO A 21 10.46 20.71 12.31
C PRO A 21 9.31 20.03 13.08
N LEU A 22 9.66 19.12 13.98
CA LEU A 22 8.70 18.50 14.90
C LEU A 22 8.03 19.56 15.76
N THR A 23 6.72 19.44 15.97
CA THR A 23 5.94 20.40 16.78
C THR A 23 6.11 20.10 18.28
N VAL A 24 7.34 20.16 18.77
CA VAL A 24 7.69 19.97 20.18
C VAL A 24 7.81 21.32 20.89
N GLN A 25 6.98 21.53 21.91
CA GLN A 25 6.95 22.79 22.68
C GLN A 25 8.06 22.86 23.74
N LYS A 26 8.74 21.75 24.03
CA LYS A 26 9.80 21.64 25.05
C LYS A 26 10.88 20.67 24.59
N HIS A 27 12.12 20.90 25.02
CA HIS A 27 13.20 19.95 24.80
C HIS A 27 12.85 18.63 25.48
N SER A 28 12.70 17.56 24.70
CA SER A 28 12.21 16.27 25.17
C SER A 28 12.80 15.16 24.31
N ARG A 29 13.06 14.00 24.91
CA ARG A 29 13.52 12.82 24.17
C ARG A 29 12.35 12.22 23.41
N VAL A 30 12.55 11.95 22.12
CA VAL A 30 11.55 11.34 21.24
C VAL A 30 12.06 9.99 20.72
N LYS A 31 11.15 9.07 20.43
CA LYS A 31 11.43 7.83 19.73
C LYS A 31 11.17 8.06 18.25
N VAL A 32 12.19 7.87 17.41
CA VAL A 32 12.09 8.00 15.95
C VAL A 32 11.82 6.63 15.35
N ILE A 33 10.86 6.55 14.43
CA ILE A 33 10.58 5.35 13.63
C ILE A 33 10.78 5.78 12.18
N VAL A 34 11.69 5.13 11.46
CA VAL A 34 11.97 5.41 10.05
C VAL A 34 11.31 4.32 9.23
N LEU A 35 10.44 4.72 8.31
CA LEU A 35 9.80 3.82 7.34
C LEU A 35 10.44 4.10 6.00
N PHE A 36 11.11 3.10 5.44
CA PHE A 36 11.53 3.15 4.05
C PHE A 36 10.32 2.78 3.21
N VAL A 37 9.89 3.70 2.35
CA VAL A 37 8.99 3.35 1.26
C VAL A 37 9.87 2.61 0.27
N GLU A 38 9.88 1.28 0.36
CA GLU A 38 10.40 0.48 -0.73
C GLU A 38 9.63 0.91 -1.98
N ASP A 39 10.35 1.19 -3.07
CA ASP A 39 9.72 1.40 -4.37
C ASP A 39 8.72 0.26 -4.51
N GLN A 40 7.44 0.63 -4.64
CA GLN A 40 6.37 -0.34 -4.83
C GLN A 40 6.90 -1.29 -5.89
N VAL A 41 7.17 -2.53 -5.48
CA VAL A 41 7.61 -3.60 -6.36
C VAL A 41 6.76 -3.44 -7.59
N GLU A 42 7.38 -3.14 -8.74
CA GLU A 42 6.64 -2.93 -9.97
C GLU A 42 5.62 -4.06 -10.03
N ASP A 43 4.34 -3.72 -9.96
CA ASP A 43 3.28 -4.71 -10.11
C ASP A 43 3.61 -5.40 -11.42
N ASP A 44 3.98 -6.69 -11.36
CA ASP A 44 4.48 -7.46 -12.52
C ASP A 44 3.46 -7.40 -13.69
N GLU A 45 2.21 -7.03 -13.38
CA GLU A 45 1.20 -6.64 -14.34
C GLU A 45 1.33 -5.19 -14.82
N SER A 46 1.67 -5.05 -16.09
CA SER A 46 1.53 -3.81 -16.83
C SER A 46 0.10 -3.25 -16.74
N LYS A 47 -0.03 -1.92 -16.68
CA LYS A 47 -1.33 -1.21 -16.66
C LYS A 47 -2.31 -1.68 -17.75
N GLU A 48 -1.79 -2.06 -18.92
CA GLU A 48 -2.60 -2.58 -20.02
C GLU A 48 -3.24 -3.95 -19.69
N SER A 49 -2.50 -4.83 -19.01
CA SER A 49 -3.00 -6.14 -18.53
C SER A 49 -4.16 -5.96 -17.55
N ILE A 50 -3.99 -5.07 -16.57
CA ILE A 50 -5.01 -4.76 -15.56
C ILE A 50 -6.28 -4.22 -16.24
N LEU A 51 -6.13 -3.29 -17.19
CA LEU A 51 -7.28 -2.72 -17.91
C LEU A 51 -8.00 -3.74 -18.78
N GLU A 52 -7.28 -4.66 -19.42
CA GLU A 52 -7.88 -5.74 -20.20
C GLU A 52 -8.63 -6.72 -19.29
N SER A 53 -8.01 -7.16 -18.21
CA SER A 53 -8.63 -8.02 -17.19
C SER A 53 -9.93 -7.42 -16.63
N LEU A 54 -9.90 -6.13 -16.24
CA LEU A 54 -11.09 -5.42 -15.75
C LEU A 54 -12.21 -5.32 -16.80
N ARG A 55 -11.87 -5.09 -18.07
CA ARG A 55 -12.85 -5.05 -19.16
C ARG A 55 -13.52 -6.42 -19.34
N ILE A 56 -12.74 -7.49 -19.30
CA ILE A 56 -13.24 -8.86 -19.41
C ILE A 56 -14.20 -9.17 -18.26
N SER A 57 -13.76 -8.98 -17.00
CA SER A 57 -14.61 -9.25 -15.84
C SER A 57 -15.89 -8.40 -15.84
N LEU A 58 -15.84 -7.15 -16.32
CA LEU A 58 -17.04 -6.31 -16.46
C LEU A 58 -18.01 -6.86 -17.53
N GLN A 59 -17.50 -7.38 -18.64
CA GLN A 59 -18.35 -8.02 -19.66
C GLN A 59 -18.98 -9.31 -19.14
N GLU A 60 -18.22 -10.11 -18.39
CA GLU A 60 -18.73 -11.34 -17.76
C GLU A 60 -19.81 -11.05 -16.73
N ALA A 61 -19.60 -10.03 -15.89
CA ALA A 61 -20.61 -9.56 -14.94
C ALA A 61 -21.90 -9.11 -15.64
N LYS A 62 -21.78 -8.34 -16.73
CA LYS A 62 -22.93 -7.92 -17.55
C LYS A 62 -23.64 -9.09 -18.23
N ALA A 63 -22.91 -10.15 -18.58
CA ALA A 63 -23.45 -11.38 -19.14
C ALA A 63 -24.04 -12.33 -18.09
N GLY A 64 -24.02 -11.96 -16.80
CA GLY A 64 -24.50 -12.80 -15.70
C GLY A 64 -23.58 -13.99 -15.38
N LYS A 65 -22.35 -14.00 -15.91
CA LYS A 65 -21.32 -15.00 -15.60
C LYS A 65 -20.64 -14.64 -14.28
N THR A 66 -21.42 -14.60 -13.22
CA THR A 66 -20.95 -14.29 -11.86
C THR A 66 -21.26 -15.46 -10.95
N ARG A 67 -20.44 -15.65 -9.91
CA ARG A 67 -20.74 -16.58 -8.83
C ARG A 67 -21.20 -15.80 -7.60
N PRO A 68 -22.21 -16.29 -6.86
CA PRO A 68 -22.59 -15.67 -5.60
C PRO A 68 -21.45 -15.79 -4.58
N VAL A 69 -21.32 -14.78 -3.72
CA VAL A 69 -20.24 -14.70 -2.73
C VAL A 69 -20.24 -15.88 -1.76
N SER A 70 -21.42 -16.45 -1.47
CA SER A 70 -21.55 -17.65 -0.63
C SER A 70 -20.89 -18.88 -1.22
N GLU A 71 -20.79 -18.99 -2.55
CA GLU A 71 -20.20 -20.13 -3.26
C GLU A 71 -18.69 -19.95 -3.53
N LEU A 72 -18.10 -18.80 -3.14
CA LEU A 72 -16.69 -18.51 -3.41
C LEU A 72 -15.74 -19.45 -2.66
N TRP A 73 -16.19 -20.01 -1.54
CA TRP A 73 -15.43 -20.89 -0.67
C TRP A 73 -15.64 -22.38 -0.95
N ASP A 74 -16.68 -22.73 -1.71
CA ASP A 74 -17.10 -24.13 -1.93
C ASP A 74 -16.03 -24.95 -2.68
N ASP A 75 -15.24 -24.30 -3.54
CA ASP A 75 -14.17 -24.92 -4.35
C ASP A 75 -12.78 -24.81 -3.70
N ILE A 76 -12.63 -24.10 -2.58
CA ILE A 76 -11.32 -23.84 -1.94
C ILE A 76 -10.98 -24.93 -0.91
N ASP A 77 -11.98 -25.50 -0.24
CA ASP A 77 -11.82 -26.56 0.76
C ASP A 77 -11.92 -27.99 0.17
N ALA A 78 -12.03 -28.12 -1.16
CA ALA A 78 -12.12 -29.40 -1.85
C ALA A 78 -10.72 -29.95 -2.17
N GLU A 79 -10.23 -30.85 -1.31
CA GLU A 79 -9.04 -31.71 -1.56
C GLU A 79 -9.33 -32.85 -2.56
#